data_AF-A0A6C0FK93-F1
#
_entry.id   AF-A0A6C0FK93-F1
#
_cell.length_a   1.000
_cell.length_b   1.000
_cell.length_c   1.000
_cell.angle_alpha   90.00
_cell.angle_beta   90.00
_cell.angle_gamma   90.00
#
_symmetry.space_group_name_H-M   'P 1'
#
loop_
_entity.id
_entity.type
_entity.pdbx_description
1 polymer ?
#
loop_
_entity_poly.entity_id
_entity_poly.type
_entity_poly.pdbx_seq_one_letter_code
_entity_poly.pdbx_strand_id
1 'polypeptide(L)'
;MASPLTAPTALELAELGLDAQVGDEPWVRTVTFDAAGVASVELTWDEIAGSVHVVWSDAAGTVIVEITRESVDTVSVSSHHDGFLVAIACSSEQLGGALTVSVTSTGVQIKDTLLRR
;
A
#
# COMPACT_ATOMS: atom_id res chain seq x y z
N MET A 1 -9.31 -2.85 22.55
CA MET A 1 -8.10 -3.21 21.79
C MET A 1 -8.47 -3.06 20.33
N ALA A 2 -7.72 -2.25 19.56
CA ALA A 2 -7.88 -2.23 18.12
C ALA A 2 -7.54 -3.63 17.58
N SER A 3 -8.28 -4.10 16.58
CA SER A 3 -7.91 -5.32 15.88
C SER A 3 -6.60 -5.07 15.12
N PRO A 4 -5.66 -6.03 15.10
CA PRO A 4 -4.46 -5.89 14.28
C PRO A 4 -4.85 -5.71 12.81
N LEU A 5 -4.02 -4.96 12.08
CA LEU A 5 -4.18 -4.74 10.66
C LEU A 5 -4.25 -6.08 9.93
N THR A 6 -5.23 -6.24 9.05
CA THR A 6 -5.26 -7.37 8.11
C THR A 6 -4.44 -7.01 6.89
N ALA A 7 -3.30 -7.65 6.67
CA ALA A 7 -2.40 -7.40 5.55
C ALA A 7 -2.06 -8.70 4.79
N PRO A 8 -1.59 -8.61 3.53
CA PRO A 8 -1.20 -9.78 2.77
C PRO A 8 -0.01 -10.49 3.40
N THR A 9 -0.08 -11.82 3.42
CA THR A 9 1.02 -12.67 3.85
C THR A 9 2.15 -12.67 2.81
N ALA A 10 3.35 -13.05 3.24
CA ALA A 10 4.49 -13.22 2.32
C ALA A 10 4.21 -14.23 1.20
N LEU A 11 3.41 -15.28 1.49
CA LEU A 11 3.02 -16.28 0.49
C LEU A 11 2.10 -15.67 -0.56
N GLU A 12 1.06 -14.94 -0.15
CA GLU A 12 0.14 -14.27 -1.09
C GLU A 12 0.89 -13.26 -1.98
N LEU A 13 1.84 -12.52 -1.43
CA LEU A 13 2.67 -11.59 -2.21
C LEU A 13 3.59 -12.33 -3.19
N ALA A 14 4.20 -13.43 -2.76
CA ALA A 14 5.04 -14.26 -3.63
C ALA A 14 4.23 -14.91 -4.78
N GLU A 15 2.99 -15.31 -4.54
CA GLU A 15 2.06 -15.81 -5.58
C GLU A 15 1.73 -14.73 -6.62
N LEU A 16 1.79 -13.46 -6.22
CA LEU A 16 1.66 -12.29 -7.10
C LEU A 16 2.99 -11.89 -7.78
N GLY A 17 4.08 -12.61 -7.50
CA GLY A 17 5.42 -12.30 -8.01
C GLY A 17 6.07 -11.09 -7.33
N LEU A 18 5.59 -10.69 -6.16
CA LEU A 18 6.10 -9.58 -5.37
C LEU A 18 6.99 -10.10 -4.24
N ASP A 19 8.11 -9.43 -4.01
CA ASP A 19 9.00 -9.74 -2.90
C ASP A 19 8.84 -8.71 -1.79
N ALA A 20 8.35 -9.14 -0.63
CA ALA A 20 8.13 -8.28 0.52
C ALA A 20 9.37 -8.28 1.41
N GLN A 21 10.00 -7.11 1.56
CA GLN A 21 11.12 -6.92 2.47
C GLN A 21 10.59 -6.78 3.90
N VAL A 22 11.23 -7.47 4.85
CA VAL A 22 10.97 -7.28 6.27
C VAL A 22 11.75 -6.06 6.75
N GLY A 23 11.09 -5.15 7.47
CA GLY A 23 11.72 -3.97 8.06
C GLY A 23 12.55 -4.29 9.31
N ASP A 24 12.84 -3.25 10.09
CA ASP A 24 13.56 -3.39 11.36
C ASP A 24 12.79 -4.27 12.36
N GLU A 25 11.46 -4.21 12.30
CA GLU A 25 10.56 -5.02 13.09
C GLU A 25 9.87 -6.08 12.21
N PRO A 26 9.60 -7.29 12.74
CA PRO A 26 9.09 -8.42 11.95
C PRO A 26 7.65 -8.24 11.45
N TRP A 27 6.90 -7.29 12.02
CA TRP A 27 5.54 -6.91 11.62
C TRP A 27 5.52 -5.66 10.71
N VAL A 28 6.68 -5.12 10.37
CA VAL A 28 6.83 -4.05 9.37
C VAL A 28 7.29 -4.68 8.08
N ARG A 29 6.57 -4.40 7.00
CA ARG A 29 6.87 -4.95 5.67
C ARG A 29 6.81 -3.86 4.63
N THR A 30 7.69 -3.97 3.64
CA THR A 30 7.74 -3.09 2.48
C THR A 30 7.65 -3.90 1.21
N VAL A 31 6.83 -3.47 0.27
CA VAL A 31 6.78 -4.02 -1.09
C VAL A 31 6.93 -2.89 -2.10
N THR A 32 7.67 -3.17 -3.17
CA THR A 32 7.90 -2.22 -4.26
C THR A 32 7.22 -2.71 -5.53
N PHE A 33 6.51 -1.81 -6.20
CA PHE A 33 5.84 -2.05 -7.47
C PHE A 33 6.51 -1.20 -8.56
N ASP A 34 6.96 -1.85 -9.64
CA ASP A 34 7.53 -1.17 -10.80
C ASP A 34 6.47 -0.98 -11.90
N ALA A 35 6.33 0.25 -12.39
CA ALA A 35 5.46 0.63 -13.51
C ALA A 35 6.23 0.58 -14.84
N ALA A 36 6.85 -0.55 -15.14
CA ALA A 36 7.68 -0.76 -16.34
C ALA A 36 8.79 0.31 -16.51
N GLY A 37 9.42 0.72 -15.41
CA GLY A 37 10.46 1.75 -15.39
C GLY A 37 9.97 3.18 -15.58
N VAL A 38 8.66 3.43 -15.69
CA VAL A 38 8.10 4.80 -15.77
C VAL A 38 7.96 5.43 -14.38
N ALA A 39 7.67 4.61 -13.38
CA ALA A 39 7.47 5.01 -11.99
C ALA A 39 7.70 3.82 -11.05
N SER A 40 7.89 4.10 -9.78
CA SER A 40 7.95 3.11 -8.71
C SER A 40 7.02 3.51 -7.58
N VAL A 41 6.34 2.53 -6.98
CA VAL A 41 5.55 2.71 -5.76
C VAL A 41 6.11 1.82 -4.67
N GLU A 42 6.47 2.41 -3.55
CA GLU A 42 6.80 1.70 -2.32
C GLU A 42 5.60 1.76 -1.37
N LEU A 43 5.17 0.60 -0.88
CA LEU A 43 4.15 0.45 0.13
C LEU A 43 4.76 -0.22 1.35
N THR A 44 4.76 0.50 2.48
CA THR A 44 5.14 -0.02 3.78
C THR A 44 3.92 -0.10 4.68
N TRP A 45 3.80 -1.14 5.49
CA TRP A 45 2.80 -1.23 6.55
C TRP A 45 3.38 -1.75 7.85
N ASP A 46 2.77 -1.35 8.96
CA ASP A 46 3.03 -1.86 10.30
C ASP A 46 1.76 -2.54 10.82
N GLU A 47 1.83 -3.85 11.05
CA GLU A 47 0.66 -4.64 11.44
C GLU A 47 0.19 -4.36 12.89
N ILE A 48 1.11 -3.91 13.76
CA ILE A 48 0.83 -3.63 15.17
C ILE A 48 0.33 -2.20 15.35
N ALA A 49 1.00 -1.23 14.71
CA ALA A 49 0.60 0.17 14.75
C ALA A 49 -0.67 0.44 13.92
N GLY A 50 -1.01 -0.44 12.97
CA GLY A 50 -2.17 -0.26 12.09
C GLY A 50 -1.99 0.94 11.18
N SER A 51 -0.82 1.05 10.55
CA SER A 51 -0.45 2.17 9.70
C SER A 51 0.14 1.71 8.37
N VAL A 52 0.04 2.59 7.37
CA VAL A 52 0.68 2.41 6.07
C VAL A 52 1.35 3.69 5.62
N HIS A 53 2.40 3.52 4.83
CA HIS A 53 3.14 4.58 4.16
C HIS A 53 3.26 4.22 2.68
N VAL A 54 2.87 5.15 1.81
CA VAL A 54 2.90 4.99 0.35
C VAL A 54 3.77 6.09 -0.23
N VAL A 55 4.82 5.70 -0.96
CA VAL A 55 5.69 6.61 -1.71
C VAL A 55 5.59 6.27 -3.18
N TRP A 56 5.19 7.24 -4.00
CA TRP A 56 5.27 7.15 -5.46
C TRP A 56 6.38 8.06 -5.96
N SER A 57 7.33 7.48 -6.69
CA SER A 57 8.41 8.19 -7.36
C SER A 57 8.35 8.01 -8.88
N ASP A 58 8.81 9.02 -9.62
CA ASP A 58 9.03 8.90 -11.07
C ASP A 58 10.29 8.07 -11.40
N ALA A 59 10.53 7.83 -12.69
CA ALA A 59 11.70 7.10 -13.18
C ALA A 59 13.06 7.71 -12.76
N ALA A 60 13.11 9.01 -12.45
CA ALA A 60 14.33 9.68 -11.98
C ALA A 60 14.53 9.55 -10.45
N GLY A 61 13.58 8.93 -9.74
CA GLY A 61 13.58 8.80 -8.29
C GLY A 61 13.01 10.04 -7.57
N THR A 62 12.38 10.97 -8.29
CA THR A 62 11.72 12.13 -7.68
C THR A 62 10.41 11.69 -7.04
N VAL A 63 10.23 11.95 -5.75
CA VAL A 63 8.97 11.68 -5.06
C VAL A 63 7.87 12.60 -5.59
N ILE A 64 6.81 12.00 -6.12
CA ILE A 64 5.64 12.69 -6.68
C ILE A 64 4.51 12.76 -5.64
N VAL A 65 4.29 11.66 -4.91
CA VAL A 65 3.28 11.57 -3.85
C VAL A 65 3.84 10.78 -2.67
N GLU A 66 3.58 11.26 -1.47
CA GLU A 66 3.87 10.60 -0.21
C GLU A 66 2.63 10.67 0.69
N ILE A 67 2.12 9.52 1.13
CA ILE A 67 0.92 9.43 1.96
C ILE A 67 1.18 8.51 3.14
N THR A 68 0.91 9.01 4.34
CA THR A 68 0.85 8.20 5.57
C THR A 68 -0.60 8.10 6.02
N ARG A 69 -1.04 6.90 6.36
CA ARG A 69 -2.37 6.64 6.93
C ARG A 69 -2.26 5.81 8.20
N GLU A 70 -2.97 6.25 9.22
CA GLU A 70 -3.14 5.53 10.48
C GLU A 70 -4.58 4.99 10.60
N SER A 71 -4.82 4.18 11.63
CA SER A 71 -6.12 3.51 11.85
C SER A 71 -6.53 2.65 10.66
N VAL A 72 -5.55 1.97 10.05
CA VAL A 72 -5.74 1.10 8.90
C VAL A 72 -6.22 -0.25 9.40
N ASP A 73 -7.35 -0.70 8.86
CA ASP A 73 -7.95 -1.99 9.20
C ASP A 73 -7.51 -3.07 8.22
N THR A 74 -7.31 -2.71 6.95
CA THR A 74 -6.99 -3.67 5.90
C THR A 74 -6.08 -3.09 4.84
N VAL A 75 -5.07 -3.87 4.44
CA VAL A 75 -4.30 -3.72 3.21
C VAL A 75 -4.58 -4.96 2.36
N SER A 76 -4.91 -4.78 1.09
CA SER A 76 -4.96 -5.85 0.11
C SER A 76 -4.18 -5.48 -1.14
N VAL A 77 -3.56 -6.49 -1.74
CA VAL A 77 -2.81 -6.38 -2.99
C VAL A 77 -3.35 -7.43 -3.94
N SER A 78 -3.67 -7.04 -5.17
CA SER A 78 -4.13 -7.94 -6.21
C SER A 78 -3.50 -7.61 -7.55
N SER A 79 -3.21 -8.62 -8.36
CA SER A 79 -2.80 -8.42 -9.74
C SER A 79 -4.00 -8.13 -10.64
N HIS A 80 -3.79 -7.28 -11.64
CA HIS A 80 -4.68 -7.07 -12.77
C HIS A 80 -3.89 -7.31 -14.07
N HIS A 81 -4.58 -7.31 -15.21
CA HIS A 81 -3.99 -7.63 -16.53
C HIS A 81 -2.63 -6.96 -16.80
N ASP A 82 -2.44 -5.72 -16.34
CA ASP A 82 -1.25 -4.91 -16.66
C ASP A 82 -0.59 -4.29 -15.41
N GLY A 83 -0.72 -4.92 -14.25
CA GLY A 83 -0.04 -4.47 -13.03
C GLY A 83 -0.75 -4.85 -11.73
N PHE A 84 -0.71 -3.96 -10.75
CA PHE A 84 -1.19 -4.22 -9.39
C PHE A 84 -2.19 -3.16 -8.91
N LEU A 85 -3.12 -3.60 -8.08
CA LEU A 85 -4.01 -2.75 -7.31
C LEU A 85 -3.74 -2.99 -5.83
N VAL A 86 -3.46 -1.90 -5.12
CA VAL A 86 -3.42 -1.85 -3.67
C VAL A 86 -4.69 -1.18 -3.19
N ALA A 87 -5.40 -1.80 -2.24
CA ALA A 87 -6.53 -1.20 -1.56
C ALA A 87 -6.29 -1.17 -0.05
N ILE A 88 -6.44 0.02 0.52
CA ILE A 88 -6.19 0.31 1.93
C ILE A 88 -7.49 0.88 2.49
N ALA A 89 -8.05 0.20 3.49
CA ALA A 89 -9.23 0.64 4.21
C ALA A 89 -8.83 1.09 5.62
N CYS A 90 -9.31 2.26 6.01
CA CYS A 90 -9.10 2.78 7.36
C CYS A 90 -10.42 3.18 7.98
N SER A 91 -10.53 2.97 9.29
CA SER A 91 -11.70 3.41 10.02
C SER A 91 -11.35 3.79 11.45
N SER A 92 -12.04 4.82 11.92
CA SER A 92 -12.05 5.26 13.30
C SER A 92 -13.49 5.55 13.72
N GLU A 93 -13.67 6.02 14.96
CA GLU A 93 -14.97 6.46 15.44
C GLU A 93 -15.52 7.67 14.65
N GLN A 94 -14.63 8.48 14.05
CA GLN A 94 -14.99 9.76 13.45
C GLN A 94 -14.83 9.79 11.92
N LEU A 95 -13.99 8.91 11.38
CA LEU A 95 -13.63 8.89 9.96
C LEU A 95 -13.69 7.47 9.40
N GLY A 96 -14.09 7.36 8.14
CA GLY A 96 -13.88 6.17 7.33
C GLY A 96 -13.18 6.57 6.04
N GLY A 97 -12.24 5.75 5.58
CA GLY A 97 -11.49 6.06 4.37
C GLY A 97 -11.10 4.85 3.55
N ALA A 98 -10.83 5.13 2.28
CA ALA A 98 -10.31 4.19 1.32
C ALA A 98 -9.23 4.89 0.49
N LEU A 99 -8.04 4.30 0.49
CA LEU A 99 -6.93 4.67 -0.37
C LEU A 99 -6.69 3.53 -1.35
N THR A 100 -6.74 3.83 -2.65
CA THR A 100 -6.42 2.86 -3.70
C THR A 100 -5.26 3.34 -4.54
N VAL A 101 -4.31 2.46 -4.80
CA VAL A 101 -3.13 2.71 -5.63
C VAL A 101 -3.12 1.69 -6.75
N SER A 102 -3.25 2.15 -7.99
CA SER A 102 -3.12 1.32 -9.18
C SER A 102 -1.76 1.59 -9.81
N VAL A 103 -0.95 0.54 -9.98
CA VAL A 103 0.36 0.60 -10.61
C VAL A 103 0.28 -0.22 -11.89
N THR A 104 0.45 0.42 -13.04
CA THR A 104 0.34 -0.22 -14.37
C THR A 104 1.52 0.14 -15.25
N SER A 105 1.68 -0.54 -16.38
CA SER A 105 2.74 -0.18 -17.36
C SER A 105 2.62 1.25 -17.90
N THR A 106 1.43 1.85 -17.82
CA THR A 106 1.17 3.23 -18.27
C THR A 106 1.42 4.29 -17.20
N GLY A 107 1.62 3.88 -15.95
CA GLY A 107 1.86 4.78 -14.82
C GLY A 107 1.09 4.40 -13.56
N VAL A 108 1.04 5.36 -12.63
CA VAL A 108 0.46 5.20 -11.29
C VAL A 108 -0.78 6.09 -11.14
N GLN A 109 -1.84 5.53 -10.54
CA GLN A 109 -3.02 6.29 -10.14
C GLN A 109 -3.27 6.09 -8.65
N ILE A 110 -3.41 7.19 -7.91
CA ILE A 110 -3.81 7.19 -6.50
C ILE A 110 -5.19 7.82 -6.38
N LYS A 111 -6.09 7.15 -5.66
CA LYS A 111 -7.38 7.71 -5.25
C LYS A 111 -7.51 7.58 -3.74
N ASP A 112 -7.73 8.71 -3.09
CA ASP A 112 -7.92 8.78 -1.65
C ASP A 112 -9.30 9.36 -1.34
N THR A 113 -10.03 8.69 -0.46
CA THR A 113 -11.36 9.13 -0.01
C THR A 113 -11.40 9.06 1.50
N LEU A 114 -11.76 10.17 2.14
CA LEU A 114 -11.97 10.28 3.57
C LEU A 114 -13.33 10.92 3.82
N LEU A 115 -14.17 10.23 4.57
CA LEU A 115 -15.53 10.66 4.90
C LEU A 115 -15.69 10.74 6.41
N ARG A 116 -16.40 11.77 6.85
CA ARG A 116 -16.85 11.87 8.24
C ARG A 116 -17.95 10.84 8.48
N ARG A 117 -17.91 10.19 9.63
CA ARG A 117 -18.98 9.33 10.13
C ARG A 117 -19.99 10.14 10.96
#